data_AF-A0A511Y7C7-F1
#
_entry.id   AF-A0A511Y7C7-F1
#
_cell.length_a   1.000
_cell.length_b   1.000
_cell.length_c   1.000
_cell.angle_alpha   90.00
_cell.angle_beta   90.00
_cell.angle_gamma   90.00
#
_symmetry.space_group_name_H-M   'P 1'
#
loop_
_entity.id
_entity.type
_entity.pdbx_description
1 polymer ?
#
loop_
_entity_poly.entity_id
_entity_poly.type
_entity_poly.pdbx_seq_one_letter_code
_entity_poly.pdbx_strand_id
1 'polypeptide(L)'
;MAKDTLYDVWGRRNPQFETHFEETLLRQFTEYGGGSVESMSSKGKIFGAGYELYIYAFFIGLYANKRKELSGETKGLGQPIQFWGNLDSKKLRKAYPKLREYIFSALLAKTNDLDLIALEKGEITERKAIDYLIDTMEQYANYGFYKIEEKLNENPNYFYKNTGFLDMVLDLIRNTNEKNESQIIEDL
;
A
#
# COMPACT_ATOMS: atom_id res chain seq x y z
N MET A 1 1.88 13.43 -29.61
CA MET A 1 2.14 12.88 -28.25
C MET A 1 1.34 11.59 -28.14
N ALA A 2 1.94 10.50 -27.64
CA ALA A 2 1.18 9.28 -27.39
C ALA A 2 0.09 9.57 -26.34
N LYS A 3 -1.10 8.99 -26.52
CA LYS A 3 -2.17 9.09 -25.53
C LYS A 3 -1.71 8.37 -24.26
N ASP A 4 -1.90 9.01 -23.10
CA ASP A 4 -1.60 8.39 -21.80
C ASP A 4 -2.45 7.14 -21.60
N THR A 5 -1.86 6.12 -20.96
CA THR A 5 -2.60 4.92 -20.55
C THR A 5 -3.29 5.14 -19.21
N LEU A 6 -4.28 4.29 -18.89
CA LEU A 6 -4.92 4.30 -17.57
C LEU A 6 -3.90 4.15 -16.43
N TYR A 7 -2.84 3.36 -16.65
CA TYR A 7 -1.73 3.21 -15.71
C TYR A 7 -0.95 4.51 -15.50
N ASP A 8 -0.67 5.26 -16.57
CA ASP A 8 0.03 6.55 -16.47
C ASP A 8 -0.78 7.57 -15.68
N VAL A 9 -2.10 7.62 -15.92
CA VAL A 9 -3.00 8.55 -15.22
C VAL A 9 -3.18 8.15 -13.75
N TRP A 10 -3.31 6.85 -13.46
CA TRP A 10 -3.27 6.32 -12.09
C TRP A 10 -1.95 6.68 -11.39
N GLY A 11 -0.82 6.51 -12.07
CA GLY A 11 0.51 6.76 -11.52
C GLY A 11 0.74 8.22 -11.09
N ARG A 12 0.04 9.19 -11.67
CA ARG A 12 0.15 10.61 -11.29
C ARG A 12 -0.58 10.95 -10.00
N ARG A 13 -1.39 10.03 -9.46
CA ARG A 13 -2.16 10.24 -8.24
C ARG A 13 -1.26 10.15 -7.01
N ASN A 14 -1.73 10.79 -5.94
CA ASN A 14 -1.11 10.78 -4.62
C ASN A 14 -2.17 10.27 -3.63
N PRO A 15 -2.10 8.98 -3.25
CA PRO A 15 -3.11 8.39 -2.37
C PRO A 15 -2.97 8.93 -0.95
N GLN A 16 -4.09 8.89 -0.23
CA GLN A 16 -4.23 9.43 1.11
C GLN A 16 -4.17 8.36 2.19
N PHE A 17 -3.88 8.80 3.41
CA PHE A 17 -3.96 8.03 4.64
C PHE A 17 -4.46 8.90 5.79
N GLU A 18 -4.97 8.28 6.85
CA GLU A 18 -5.46 8.99 8.03
C GLU A 18 -4.30 9.61 8.84
N THR A 19 -4.44 10.88 9.23
CA THR A 19 -3.34 11.68 9.81
C THR A 19 -2.82 11.12 11.13
N HIS A 20 -3.65 10.41 11.90
CA HIS A 20 -3.24 9.85 13.19
C HIS A 20 -2.12 8.79 13.06
N PHE A 21 -1.98 8.12 11.91
CA PHE A 21 -0.88 7.19 11.63
C PHE A 21 0.46 7.87 11.36
N GLU A 22 0.49 9.19 11.21
CA GLU A 22 1.72 9.93 10.92
C GLU A 22 2.75 9.72 12.04
N GLU A 23 2.37 10.00 13.28
CA GLU A 23 3.28 9.93 14.42
C GLU A 23 3.47 8.48 14.87
N THR A 24 2.40 7.68 14.91
CA THR A 24 2.44 6.30 15.42
C THR A 24 3.14 5.33 14.49
N LEU A 25 3.06 5.54 13.17
CA LEU A 25 3.61 4.60 12.19
C LEU A 25 4.61 5.24 11.22
N LEU A 26 4.22 6.30 10.49
CA LEU A 26 5.05 6.81 9.39
C LEU A 26 6.36 7.39 9.90
N ARG A 27 6.32 8.31 10.86
CA ARG A 27 7.52 8.89 11.46
C ARG A 27 8.26 7.88 12.32
N GLN A 28 7.60 6.84 12.81
CA GLN A 28 8.24 5.78 13.60
C GLN A 28 9.07 4.81 12.74
N PHE A 29 8.59 4.41 11.56
CA PHE A 29 9.25 3.36 10.77
C PHE A 29 9.86 3.83 9.45
N THR A 30 9.65 5.08 9.05
CA THR A 30 10.12 5.64 7.77
C THR A 30 10.91 6.95 7.94
N GLU A 31 11.54 7.45 6.87
CA GLU A 31 12.16 8.79 6.78
C GLU A 31 11.13 9.88 6.38
N TYR A 32 9.83 9.62 6.50
CA TYR A 32 8.77 10.56 6.12
C TYR A 32 8.92 11.94 6.81
N GLY A 33 8.92 13.00 6.00
CA GLY A 33 9.07 14.39 6.48
C GLY A 33 10.49 14.77 6.94
N GLY A 34 11.49 13.91 6.79
CA GLY A 34 12.89 14.19 7.12
C GLY A 34 13.67 14.76 5.94
N GLY A 35 14.10 16.01 6.05
CA GLY A 35 14.87 16.74 5.03
C GLY A 35 16.40 16.58 5.09
N SER A 36 16.95 15.61 5.83
CA SER A 36 18.41 15.39 5.85
C SER A 36 18.78 13.91 6.10
N VAL A 37 19.84 13.48 5.41
CA VAL A 37 20.32 12.09 5.29
C VAL A 37 21.09 11.61 6.56
N GLU A 38 21.10 12.40 7.64
CA GLU A 38 22.06 12.24 8.75
C GLU A 38 21.57 11.43 9.97
N SER A 39 20.54 10.60 9.87
CA SER A 39 20.22 9.64 10.94
C SER A 39 19.78 8.28 10.40
N MET A 40 20.61 7.70 9.54
CA MET A 40 20.31 6.46 8.83
C MET A 40 20.45 5.20 9.69
N SER A 41 21.14 5.24 10.85
CA SER A 41 21.34 4.07 11.73
C SER A 41 20.89 4.26 13.18
N SER A 42 20.92 5.50 13.70
CA SER A 42 20.72 5.75 15.14
C SER A 42 19.28 5.55 15.63
N LYS A 43 18.28 5.45 14.73
CA LYS A 43 16.86 5.29 15.08
C LYS A 43 16.20 4.01 14.57
N GLY A 44 16.96 3.10 13.91
CA GLY A 44 16.44 1.82 13.45
C GLY A 44 15.26 1.90 12.46
N LYS A 45 15.21 2.93 11.59
CA LYS A 45 14.16 3.05 10.56
C LYS A 45 14.31 1.94 9.52
N ILE A 46 13.23 1.23 9.25
CA ILE A 46 13.22 0.04 8.37
C ILE A 46 12.89 0.43 6.93
N PHE A 47 11.99 1.40 6.76
CA PHE A 47 11.65 1.96 5.47
C PHE A 47 12.38 3.28 5.24
N GLY A 48 12.75 3.53 3.99
CA GLY A 48 13.23 4.82 3.52
C GLY A 48 12.08 5.80 3.39
N ALA A 49 11.24 5.66 2.36
CA ALA A 49 10.16 6.63 2.13
C ALA A 49 8.84 6.22 2.81
N GLY A 50 8.00 7.20 3.15
CA GLY A 50 6.66 6.95 3.72
C GLY A 50 5.78 6.06 2.83
N TYR A 51 5.91 6.19 1.51
CA TYR A 51 5.18 5.34 0.57
C TYR A 51 5.57 3.86 0.64
N GLU A 52 6.75 3.51 1.17
CA GLU A 52 7.14 2.10 1.30
C GLU A 52 6.33 1.39 2.38
N LEU A 53 6.08 2.07 3.51
CA LEU A 53 5.17 1.58 4.53
C LEU A 53 3.72 1.54 4.03
N TYR A 54 3.33 2.49 3.18
CA TYR A 54 2.01 2.47 2.54
C TYR A 54 1.83 1.27 1.61
N ILE A 55 2.83 0.99 0.75
CA ILE A 55 2.83 -0.21 -0.10
C ILE A 55 2.71 -1.47 0.75
N TYR A 56 3.44 -1.53 1.86
CA TYR A 56 3.38 -2.65 2.79
C TYR A 56 1.97 -2.80 3.42
N ALA A 57 1.38 -1.71 3.90
CA ALA A 57 0.02 -1.68 4.43
C ALA A 57 -1.02 -2.12 3.38
N PHE A 58 -0.90 -1.65 2.13
CA PHE A 58 -1.74 -2.08 1.02
C PHE A 58 -1.72 -3.61 0.86
N PHE A 59 -0.54 -4.23 0.87
CA PHE A 59 -0.43 -5.69 0.73
C PHE A 59 -0.98 -6.45 1.94
N ILE A 60 -0.91 -5.90 3.16
CA ILE A 60 -1.61 -6.48 4.32
C ILE A 60 -3.11 -6.53 4.07
N GLY A 61 -3.73 -5.41 3.66
CA GLY A 61 -5.15 -5.38 3.34
C GLY A 61 -5.52 -6.31 2.19
N LEU A 62 -4.70 -6.33 1.14
CA LEU A 62 -4.91 -7.19 -0.01
C LEU A 62 -4.86 -8.68 0.37
N TYR A 63 -3.83 -9.13 1.10
CA TYR A 63 -3.69 -10.53 1.50
C TYR A 63 -4.70 -10.97 2.56
N ALA A 64 -5.12 -10.06 3.44
CA ALA A 64 -6.24 -10.29 4.34
C ALA A 64 -7.61 -10.27 3.63
N ASN A 65 -7.65 -9.85 2.36
CA ASN A 65 -8.84 -9.56 1.58
C ASN A 65 -9.84 -8.67 2.35
N LYS A 66 -9.33 -7.63 3.03
CA LYS A 66 -10.10 -6.73 3.87
C LYS A 66 -9.82 -5.27 3.53
N ARG A 67 -10.90 -4.48 3.54
CA ARG A 67 -10.91 -3.04 3.25
C ARG A 67 -11.42 -2.28 4.46
N LYS A 68 -10.97 -1.05 4.60
CA LYS A 68 -11.50 -0.11 5.59
C LYS A 68 -11.52 1.29 4.98
N GLU A 69 -12.69 1.92 4.92
CA GLU A 69 -12.80 3.31 4.47
C GLU A 69 -11.92 4.24 5.30
N LEU A 70 -11.35 5.25 4.64
CA LEU A 70 -10.70 6.35 5.34
C LEU A 70 -11.73 7.07 6.20
N SER A 71 -11.36 7.33 7.44
CA SER A 71 -12.19 7.99 8.43
C SER A 71 -11.42 9.15 9.07
N GLY A 72 -12.10 10.26 9.32
CA GLY A 72 -11.49 11.44 9.93
C GLY A 72 -10.59 12.23 8.98
N GLU A 73 -9.54 12.84 9.54
CA GLU A 73 -8.63 13.70 8.78
C GLU A 73 -7.63 12.87 7.97
N THR A 74 -7.45 13.22 6.71
CA THR A 74 -6.56 12.52 5.79
C THR A 74 -5.51 13.44 5.19
N LYS A 75 -4.40 12.84 4.74
CA LYS A 75 -3.37 13.55 3.99
C LYS A 75 -2.67 12.64 2.98
N GLY A 76 -2.11 13.24 1.93
CA GLY A 76 -1.27 12.53 0.96
C GLY A 76 0.15 12.31 1.45
N LEU A 77 0.86 11.36 0.83
CA LEU A 77 2.28 11.07 1.11
C LEU A 77 3.26 12.06 0.48
N GLY A 78 2.76 13.01 -0.30
CA GLY A 78 3.58 14.05 -0.96
C GLY A 78 4.36 13.58 -2.20
N GLN A 79 4.23 12.32 -2.64
CA GLN A 79 4.91 11.82 -3.82
C GLN A 79 3.98 10.97 -4.70
N PRO A 80 3.78 11.33 -5.98
CA PRO A 80 3.00 10.54 -6.92
C PRO A 80 3.50 9.10 -7.09
N ILE A 81 2.57 8.17 -7.32
CA ILE A 81 2.84 6.73 -7.44
C ILE A 81 3.87 6.42 -8.53
N GLN A 82 3.89 7.17 -9.63
CA GLN A 82 4.84 7.03 -10.75
C GLN A 82 6.31 7.26 -10.36
N PHE A 83 6.58 7.73 -9.15
CA PHE A 83 7.94 7.88 -8.60
C PHE A 83 8.27 6.85 -7.51
N TRP A 84 7.30 6.04 -7.07
CA TRP A 84 7.53 5.04 -6.03
C TRP A 84 8.48 3.94 -6.52
N GLY A 85 9.47 3.61 -5.70
CA GLY A 85 10.45 2.56 -6.01
C GLY A 85 11.54 2.94 -7.01
N ASN A 86 11.57 4.20 -7.47
CA ASN A 86 12.71 4.77 -8.18
C ASN A 86 13.78 5.16 -7.15
N LEU A 87 14.84 4.36 -7.04
CA LEU A 87 15.85 4.48 -5.98
C LEU A 87 17.22 4.94 -6.50
N ASP A 88 17.23 5.65 -7.64
CA ASP A 88 18.46 5.99 -8.40
C ASP A 88 19.52 6.78 -7.60
N SER A 89 19.18 7.30 -6.42
CA SER A 89 20.08 8.03 -5.52
C SER A 89 20.65 7.21 -4.34
N LYS A 90 20.20 5.96 -4.08
CA LYS A 90 20.60 5.18 -2.90
C LYS A 90 21.46 3.95 -3.28
N LYS A 91 22.80 4.07 -3.17
CA LYS A 91 23.84 3.11 -3.63
C LYS A 91 23.70 1.64 -3.19
N LEU A 92 22.86 1.31 -2.20
CA LEU A 92 22.69 -0.05 -1.65
C LEU A 92 21.26 -0.60 -1.79
N ARG A 93 20.32 0.16 -2.38
CA ARG A 93 18.93 -0.28 -2.52
C ARG A 93 18.61 -0.58 -3.97
N LYS A 94 17.92 -1.69 -4.22
CA LYS A 94 17.47 -2.08 -5.56
C LYS A 94 16.15 -1.39 -5.86
N ALA A 95 16.07 -0.69 -6.99
CA ALA A 95 14.81 -0.14 -7.49
C ALA A 95 13.79 -1.26 -7.71
N TYR A 96 12.53 -0.99 -7.40
CA TYR A 96 11.42 -1.96 -7.51
C TYR A 96 10.21 -1.39 -8.26
N PRO A 97 10.39 -0.73 -9.43
CA PRO A 97 9.30 -0.07 -10.15
C PRO A 97 8.15 -1.02 -10.52
N LYS A 98 8.43 -2.32 -10.62
CA LYS A 98 7.46 -3.39 -10.93
C LYS A 98 6.39 -3.57 -9.85
N LEU A 99 6.67 -3.20 -8.58
CA LEU A 99 5.65 -3.25 -7.53
C LEU A 99 4.43 -2.38 -7.87
N ARG A 100 4.61 -1.27 -8.57
CA ARG A 100 3.51 -0.40 -9.01
C ARG A 100 2.58 -1.10 -9.99
N GLU A 101 3.16 -1.86 -10.92
CA GLU A 101 2.38 -2.66 -11.87
C GLU A 101 1.59 -3.75 -11.14
N TYR A 102 2.18 -4.41 -10.15
CA TYR A 102 1.46 -5.41 -9.35
C TYR A 102 0.33 -4.80 -8.51
N ILE A 103 0.55 -3.62 -7.92
CA ILE A 103 -0.51 -2.88 -7.22
C ILE A 103 -1.63 -2.56 -8.23
N PHE A 104 -1.30 -1.98 -9.38
CA PHE A 104 -2.29 -1.62 -10.40
C PHE A 104 -3.08 -2.83 -10.89
N SER A 105 -2.42 -3.95 -11.20
CA SER A 105 -3.08 -5.20 -11.58
C SER A 105 -4.00 -5.73 -10.48
N ALA A 106 -3.57 -5.67 -9.22
CA ALA A 106 -4.41 -6.06 -8.10
C ALA A 106 -5.65 -5.16 -7.96
N LEU A 107 -5.51 -3.85 -8.17
CA LEU A 107 -6.64 -2.92 -8.14
C LEU A 107 -7.62 -3.19 -9.27
N LEU A 108 -7.15 -3.38 -10.50
CA LEU A 108 -8.02 -3.78 -11.63
C LEU A 108 -8.84 -5.04 -11.31
N ALA A 109 -8.23 -6.02 -10.63
CA ALA A 109 -8.89 -7.28 -10.28
C ALA A 109 -9.81 -7.18 -9.06
N LYS A 110 -9.64 -6.16 -8.21
CA LYS A 110 -10.33 -6.07 -6.92
C LYS A 110 -11.34 -4.92 -6.87
N THR A 111 -11.25 -3.91 -7.72
CA THR A 111 -12.20 -2.80 -7.74
C THR A 111 -13.51 -3.24 -8.41
N ASN A 112 -14.47 -3.69 -7.61
CA ASN A 112 -15.76 -4.20 -8.09
C ASN A 112 -16.59 -3.14 -8.86
N ASP A 113 -16.45 -1.86 -8.50
CA ASP A 113 -17.19 -0.75 -9.12
C ASP A 113 -16.60 -0.29 -10.46
N LEU A 114 -15.45 -0.85 -10.87
CA LEU A 114 -14.81 -0.52 -12.13
C LEU A 114 -15.34 -1.41 -13.26
N ASP A 115 -16.28 -0.87 -14.03
CA ASP A 115 -16.72 -1.48 -15.28
C ASP A 115 -15.81 -1.04 -16.43
N LEU A 116 -14.89 -1.92 -16.84
CA LEU A 116 -13.96 -1.68 -17.95
C LEU A 116 -14.67 -1.60 -19.31
N ILE A 117 -15.81 -2.27 -19.48
CA ILE A 117 -16.59 -2.23 -20.73
C ILE A 117 -17.29 -0.86 -20.84
N ALA A 118 -17.89 -0.39 -19.75
CA ALA A 118 -18.47 0.95 -19.68
C ALA A 118 -17.39 2.04 -19.91
N LEU A 119 -16.17 1.83 -19.41
CA LEU A 119 -15.04 2.73 -19.67
C LEU A 119 -14.66 2.76 -21.14
N GLU A 120 -14.55 1.60 -21.79
CA GLU A 120 -14.22 1.50 -23.21
C GLU A 120 -15.28 2.20 -24.09
N LYS A 121 -16.56 2.06 -23.73
CA LYS A 121 -17.68 2.73 -24.40
C LYS A 121 -17.78 4.24 -24.10
N GLY A 122 -17.02 4.75 -23.13
CA GLY A 122 -17.07 6.14 -22.68
C GLY A 122 -18.27 6.48 -21.79
N GLU A 123 -18.97 5.47 -21.27
CA GLU A 123 -20.09 5.62 -20.33
C GLU A 123 -19.60 6.06 -18.94
N ILE A 124 -18.40 5.62 -18.55
CA ILE A 124 -17.65 6.19 -17.44
C ILE A 124 -16.38 6.86 -17.95
N THR A 125 -15.98 7.94 -17.29
CA THR A 125 -14.76 8.67 -17.66
C THR A 125 -13.53 7.98 -17.09
N GLU A 126 -12.38 8.17 -17.74
CA GLU A 126 -11.09 7.71 -17.24
C GLU A 126 -10.83 8.23 -15.81
N ARG A 127 -11.16 9.50 -15.54
CA ARG A 127 -11.04 10.07 -14.19
C ARG A 127 -11.84 9.28 -13.15
N LYS A 128 -13.09 8.93 -13.46
CA LYS A 128 -13.95 8.16 -12.57
C LYS A 128 -13.40 6.75 -12.33
N ALA A 129 -12.89 6.10 -13.38
CA ALA A 129 -12.20 4.82 -13.26
C ALA A 129 -10.97 4.91 -12.33
N ILE A 130 -10.16 5.96 -12.47
CA ILE A 130 -9.01 6.20 -11.58
C ILE A 130 -9.46 6.47 -10.15
N ASP A 131 -10.54 7.23 -9.94
CA ASP A 131 -11.07 7.49 -8.60
C ASP A 131 -11.47 6.18 -7.89
N TYR A 132 -12.10 5.23 -8.61
CA TYR A 132 -12.39 3.90 -8.06
C TYR A 132 -11.15 3.09 -7.68
N LEU A 133 -10.11 3.13 -8.52
CA LEU A 133 -8.84 2.45 -8.25
C LEU A 133 -8.13 3.05 -7.03
N ILE A 134 -8.12 4.37 -6.90
CA ILE A 134 -7.49 5.07 -5.76
C ILE A 134 -8.27 4.80 -4.47
N ASP A 135 -9.59 4.90 -4.49
CA ASP A 135 -10.43 4.58 -3.32
C ASP A 135 -10.21 3.14 -2.87
N THR A 136 -10.18 2.16 -3.79
CA THR A 136 -9.87 0.76 -3.45
C THR A 136 -8.47 0.61 -2.84
N MET A 137 -7.48 1.30 -3.39
CA MET A 137 -6.10 1.28 -2.88
C MET A 137 -6.01 1.84 -1.46
N GLU A 138 -6.65 2.99 -1.24
CA GLU A 138 -6.72 3.67 0.06
C GLU A 138 -7.41 2.79 1.10
N GLN A 139 -8.49 2.12 0.74
CA GLN A 139 -9.21 1.23 1.66
C GLN A 139 -8.41 -0.01 2.07
N TYR A 140 -7.67 -0.62 1.13
CA TYR A 140 -6.78 -1.74 1.45
C TYR A 140 -5.62 -1.27 2.33
N ALA A 141 -4.99 -0.14 2.00
CA ALA A 141 -3.90 0.42 2.78
C ALA A 141 -4.37 0.83 4.19
N ASN A 142 -5.55 1.42 4.33
CA ASN A 142 -6.07 1.84 5.62
C ASN A 142 -6.29 0.65 6.56
N TYR A 143 -6.91 -0.43 6.06
CA TYR A 143 -6.99 -1.67 6.84
C TYR A 143 -5.60 -2.16 7.28
N GLY A 144 -4.61 -2.11 6.38
CA GLY A 144 -3.23 -2.45 6.69
C GLY A 144 -2.62 -1.59 7.79
N PHE A 145 -2.80 -0.27 7.76
CA PHE A 145 -2.32 0.63 8.80
C PHE A 145 -2.90 0.31 10.17
N TYR A 146 -4.21 0.13 10.25
CA TYR A 146 -4.86 -0.30 11.49
C TYR A 146 -4.31 -1.64 12.00
N LYS A 147 -4.04 -2.60 11.10
CA LYS A 147 -3.46 -3.88 11.50
C LYS A 147 -2.02 -3.78 11.99
N ILE A 148 -1.22 -2.88 11.43
CA ILE A 148 0.13 -2.61 11.91
C ILE A 148 0.07 -1.97 13.31
N GLU A 149 -0.81 -0.98 13.50
CA GLU A 149 -0.98 -0.29 14.78
C GLU A 149 -1.51 -1.23 15.87
N GLU A 150 -2.51 -2.08 15.56
CA GLU A 150 -3.00 -3.13 16.46
C GLU A 150 -1.85 -4.05 16.91
N LYS A 151 -1.00 -4.49 15.97
CA LYS A 151 0.15 -5.34 16.29
C LYS A 151 1.18 -4.65 17.19
N LEU A 152 1.40 -3.35 16.97
CA LEU A 152 2.30 -2.55 17.80
C LEU A 152 1.73 -2.33 19.20
N ASN A 153 0.41 -2.13 19.32
CA ASN A 153 -0.27 -1.99 20.61
C ASN A 153 -0.28 -3.31 21.40
N GLU A 154 -0.45 -4.45 20.73
CA GLU A 154 -0.35 -5.79 21.34
C GLU A 154 1.07 -6.09 21.82
N ASN A 155 2.08 -5.74 21.02
CA ASN A 155 3.48 -5.97 21.32
C ASN A 155 4.35 -4.83 20.77
N PRO A 156 4.74 -3.86 21.63
CA PRO A 156 5.56 -2.72 21.22
C PRO A 156 6.90 -3.11 20.59
N ASN A 157 7.41 -4.31 20.88
CA ASN A 157 8.69 -4.81 20.37
C ASN A 157 8.57 -5.67 19.10
N TYR A 158 7.36 -5.89 18.58
CA TYR A 158 7.12 -6.83 17.46
C TYR A 158 7.96 -6.50 16.23
N PHE A 159 7.94 -5.23 15.80
CA PHE A 159 8.62 -4.75 14.60
C PHE A 159 10.10 -4.43 14.78
N TYR A 160 10.62 -4.46 16.02
CA TYR A 160 12.05 -4.27 16.31
C TYR A 160 12.85 -5.58 16.21
N LYS A 161 12.17 -6.72 16.03
CA LYS A 161 12.82 -7.98 15.64
C LYS A 161 13.27 -7.89 14.19
N ASN A 162 14.40 -8.51 13.86
CA ASN A 162 14.98 -8.49 12.51
C ASN A 162 13.99 -8.88 11.39
N THR A 163 13.00 -9.72 11.70
CA THR A 163 12.01 -10.25 10.74
C THR A 163 10.59 -9.76 10.97
N GLY A 164 10.32 -8.84 11.90
CA GLY A 164 8.95 -8.54 12.35
C GLY A 164 7.96 -8.17 11.22
N PHE A 165 8.38 -7.35 10.26
CA PHE A 165 7.56 -7.03 9.07
C PHE A 165 7.39 -8.22 8.11
N LEU A 166 8.43 -9.04 7.96
CA LEU A 166 8.34 -10.24 7.12
C LEU A 166 7.42 -11.29 7.76
N ASP A 167 7.56 -11.51 9.06
CA ASP A 167 6.76 -12.48 9.84
C ASP A 167 5.27 -12.17 9.71
N MET A 168 4.88 -10.89 9.84
CA MET A 168 3.49 -10.46 9.68
C MET A 168 2.93 -10.79 8.29
N VAL A 169 3.71 -10.61 7.21
CA VAL A 169 3.28 -10.96 5.85
C VAL A 169 3.20 -12.47 5.67
N LEU A 170 4.19 -13.22 6.16
CA LEU A 170 4.20 -14.68 6.05
C LEU A 170 3.03 -15.31 6.81
N ASP A 171 2.69 -14.79 7.99
CA ASP A 171 1.53 -15.26 8.75
C ASP A 171 0.22 -15.01 8.00
N LEU A 172 0.08 -13.87 7.31
CA LEU A 172 -1.09 -13.60 6.47
C LEU A 172 -1.18 -14.58 5.30
N ILE A 173 -0.06 -14.84 4.60
CA ILE A 173 -0.03 -15.78 3.46
C ILE A 173 -0.41 -17.19 3.91
N ARG A 174 0.13 -17.67 5.04
CA ARG A 174 -0.20 -18.99 5.60
C ARG A 174 -1.69 -19.10 5.93
N ASN A 175 -2.23 -18.13 6.67
CA ASN A 175 -3.65 -18.11 7.03
C ASN A 175 -4.58 -18.04 5.81
N THR A 176 -4.18 -17.34 4.75
CA THR A 176 -4.95 -17.28 3.50
C THR A 176 -4.93 -18.60 2.75
N ASN A 177 -3.79 -19.29 2.72
CA ASN A 177 -3.69 -20.62 2.10
C ASN A 177 -4.57 -21.65 2.85
N GLU A 178 -4.50 -21.69 4.18
CA GLU A 178 -5.31 -22.59 5.01
C GLU A 178 -6.82 -22.37 4.80
N LYS A 179 -7.27 -21.11 4.70
CA LYS A 179 -8.67 -20.79 4.38
C LYS A 179 -9.09 -21.26 3.00
N ASN A 180 -8.25 -21.08 1.99
CA ASN A 180 -8.55 -21.51 0.63
C ASN A 180 -8.65 -23.05 0.55
N GLU A 181 -7.76 -23.77 1.22
CA GLU A 181 -7.82 -25.24 1.32
C GLU A 181 -9.08 -25.71 2.03
N SER A 182 -9.48 -25.02 3.11
CA SER A 182 -10.70 -25.35 3.87
C SER A 182 -11.96 -25.15 3.03
N GLN A 183 -12.04 -24.05 2.28
CA GLN A 183 -13.17 -23.77 1.37
C GLN A 183 -13.30 -24.82 0.25
N ILE A 184 -12.18 -25.28 -0.30
CA ILE A 184 -12.17 -26.34 -1.33
C ILE A 184 -12.72 -27.66 -0.77
N ILE A 185 -12.46 -27.97 0.51
CA ILE A 185 -12.97 -29.20 1.15
C ILE A 185 -14.46 -29.08 1.46
N GLU A 186 -14.96 -27.90 1.83
CA GLU A 186 -16.39 -27.68 2.11
C GLU A 186 -17.26 -27.68 0.84
N ASP A 187 -16.69 -27.35 -0.32
CA ASP A 187 -17.38 -27.31 -1.61
C ASP A 187 -17.39 -28.68 -2.36
N LEU A 188 -16.84 -29.75 -1.75
CA LEU A 188 -16.79 -31.14 -2.27
C LEU A 188 -17.78 -32.07 -1.56
#